data_AF-A0AAV9IVS4-F1
#
_entry.id   AF-A0AAV9IVS4-F1
#
_cell.length_a   1.000
_cell.length_b   1.000
_cell.length_c   1.000
_cell.angle_alpha   90.00
_cell.angle_beta   90.00
_cell.angle_gamma   90.00
#
_symmetry.space_group_name_H-M   'P 1'
#
loop_
_entity.id
_entity.type
_entity.pdbx_description
1 polymer ?
#
loop_
_entity_poly.entity_id
_entity_poly.type
_entity_poly.pdbx_seq_one_letter_code
_entity_poly.pdbx_strand_id
1 'polypeptide(L)'
;MTRSAAAAGGVGIPTKGSVKRVLFVALGAEFTLRLSQYRVVTHRRYDNGSRRLAGRRPPVHLGMQPAPSARVIHFVTGNRKKLEEVEQILQTYTGDNRWSVQPRPLDLPEWQGEPEDIAREKCRAAVRITRAPTLVEDTQLCFAAWGGLPGPYVKHFVSQVGAAGLVRMLEAFEDKRAVAQCIFALAETPDAEPRLFIGRTAGHVVAPRGHSGFGWDPIFLPDDAACTYAEMGAAAKNAISHRRRALDQLGEYLAQHAAQLPQ
;
A
#
# COMPACT_ATOMS: atom_id res chain seq x y z
N MET A 1 -29.44 31.30 -51.48
CA MET A 1 -29.48 30.16 -52.43
C MET A 1 -28.04 29.68 -52.54
N THR A 2 -27.61 28.49 -52.13
CA THR A 2 -28.22 27.16 -52.12
C THR A 2 -27.71 26.35 -50.93
N ARG A 3 -28.60 25.51 -50.39
CA ARG A 3 -28.33 24.47 -49.41
C ARG A 3 -27.51 23.33 -50.04
N SER A 4 -26.72 22.62 -49.25
CA SER A 4 -26.57 21.17 -49.43
C SER A 4 -26.44 20.49 -48.08
N ALA A 5 -27.21 19.43 -47.92
CA ALA A 5 -27.36 18.57 -46.75
C ALA A 5 -27.05 17.12 -47.15
N ALA A 6 -26.97 16.26 -46.14
CA ALA A 6 -26.82 14.79 -46.17
C ALA A 6 -25.36 14.30 -46.20
N ALA A 7 -24.97 13.21 -45.51
CA ALA A 7 -25.77 12.08 -45.06
C ALA A 7 -25.27 11.48 -43.74
N ALA A 8 -26.21 10.87 -43.02
CA ALA A 8 -26.00 10.01 -41.87
C ALA A 8 -25.37 8.68 -42.28
N GLY A 9 -24.43 8.18 -41.49
CA GLY A 9 -23.89 6.82 -41.56
C GLY A 9 -23.93 6.18 -40.19
N GLY A 10 -25.02 5.50 -39.87
CA GLY A 10 -25.13 4.62 -38.71
C GLY A 10 -24.65 3.22 -39.06
N VAL A 11 -23.78 2.65 -38.22
CA VAL A 11 -23.44 1.22 -38.12
C VAL A 11 -23.05 1.05 -36.65
N GLY A 12 -23.69 0.28 -35.78
CA GLY A 12 -24.27 -1.06 -35.90
C GLY A 12 -23.81 -1.79 -34.63
N ILE A 13 -24.70 -1.93 -33.64
CA ILE A 13 -24.43 -2.62 -32.37
C ILE A 13 -24.42 -4.14 -32.63
N PRO A 14 -23.37 -4.90 -32.26
CA PRO A 14 -23.45 -6.35 -32.23
C PRO A 14 -23.85 -6.84 -30.83
N THR A 15 -24.98 -7.53 -30.74
CA THR A 15 -25.46 -8.25 -29.55
C THR A 15 -25.06 -9.73 -29.56
N LYS A 16 -24.69 -10.21 -28.37
CA LYS A 16 -24.74 -11.58 -27.81
C LYS A 16 -23.90 -12.73 -28.42
N GLY A 17 -23.05 -13.28 -27.55
CA GLY A 17 -23.16 -14.70 -27.17
C GLY A 17 -22.03 -15.64 -27.63
N SER A 18 -21.11 -15.96 -26.72
CA SER A 18 -20.37 -17.24 -26.74
C SER A 18 -19.79 -17.54 -25.36
N VAL A 19 -20.42 -18.48 -24.65
CA VAL A 19 -19.95 -19.04 -23.39
C VAL A 19 -18.83 -20.03 -23.71
N LYS A 20 -17.58 -19.70 -23.39
CA LYS A 20 -16.47 -20.67 -23.43
C LYS A 20 -16.41 -21.42 -22.10
N ARG A 21 -16.79 -22.70 -22.12
CA ARG A 21 -16.50 -23.65 -21.03
C ARG A 21 -14.98 -23.88 -20.99
N VAL A 22 -14.35 -23.56 -19.87
CA VAL A 22 -12.96 -23.92 -19.59
C VAL A 22 -12.98 -25.21 -18.77
N LEU A 23 -12.43 -26.26 -19.35
CA LEU A 23 -12.24 -27.58 -18.76
C LEU A 23 -10.99 -27.53 -17.87
N PHE A 24 -11.12 -27.71 -16.56
CA PHE A 24 -9.97 -27.90 -15.67
C PHE A 24 -9.61 -29.39 -15.62
N VAL A 25 -8.41 -29.71 -16.11
CA VAL A 25 -7.75 -31.01 -15.89
C VAL A 25 -6.97 -30.90 -14.59
N ALA A 26 -7.29 -31.76 -13.62
CA ALA A 26 -6.55 -31.89 -12.37
C ALA A 26 -5.29 -32.73 -12.61
N LEU A 27 -4.11 -32.14 -12.37
CA LEU A 27 -2.86 -32.87 -12.18
C LEU A 27 -2.39 -32.60 -10.75
N GLY A 28 -2.24 -33.68 -9.98
CA GLY A 28 -1.85 -33.66 -8.58
C GLY A 28 -0.40 -33.23 -8.37
N ALA A 29 -0.17 -32.53 -7.27
CA ALA A 29 1.14 -32.36 -6.66
C ALA A 29 0.96 -32.40 -5.14
N GLU A 30 1.65 -33.35 -4.51
CA GLU A 30 1.69 -33.54 -3.06
C GLU A 30 2.34 -32.34 -2.37
N PHE A 31 1.71 -31.84 -1.31
CA PHE A 31 2.26 -30.78 -0.46
C PHE A 31 2.72 -31.37 0.87
N THR A 32 4.03 -31.39 1.09
CA THR A 32 4.63 -31.65 2.40
C THR A 32 4.38 -30.45 3.33
N LEU A 33 3.48 -30.59 4.30
CA LEU A 33 3.25 -29.56 5.33
C LEU A 33 4.36 -29.61 6.39
N ARG A 34 5.13 -28.53 6.47
CA ARG A 34 6.15 -28.27 7.49
C ARG A 34 5.46 -27.88 8.81
N LEU A 35 5.60 -28.69 9.86
CA LEU A 35 5.07 -28.45 11.21
C LEU A 35 5.84 -27.34 11.95
N SER A 36 5.75 -26.08 11.49
CA SER A 36 6.35 -24.93 12.19
C SER A 36 5.34 -24.00 12.88
N GLN A 37 4.08 -24.42 13.04
CA GLN A 37 2.98 -23.53 13.44
C GLN A 37 2.47 -23.68 14.88
N TYR A 38 3.15 -24.45 15.73
CA TYR A 38 2.67 -24.69 17.09
C TYR A 38 3.75 -24.38 18.12
N ARG A 39 3.40 -23.55 19.11
CA ARG A 39 4.23 -23.25 20.28
C ARG A 39 3.70 -24.05 21.47
N VAL A 40 4.56 -24.81 22.11
CA VAL A 40 4.23 -25.58 23.32
C VAL A 40 4.20 -24.63 24.51
N VAL A 41 3.05 -24.48 25.16
CA VAL A 41 2.91 -23.76 26.44
C VAL A 41 2.75 -24.78 27.55
N THR A 42 3.62 -24.75 28.55
CA THR A 42 3.49 -25.59 29.76
C THR A 42 2.85 -24.77 30.88
N HIS A 43 1.71 -25.21 31.40
CA HIS A 43 1.15 -24.67 32.64
C HIS A 43 1.74 -25.43 33.83
N ARG A 44 2.50 -24.74 34.70
CA ARG A 44 2.80 -25.26 36.04
C ARG A 44 1.51 -25.25 36.87
N ARG A 45 1.17 -26.39 37.49
CA ARG A 45 0.21 -26.42 38.60
C ARG A 45 0.87 -26.91 39.89
N TYR A 46 0.45 -26.25 40.96
CA TYR A 46 0.81 -26.43 42.35
C TYR A 46 0.53 -27.85 42.86
N ASP A 47 1.44 -28.30 43.71
CA ASP A 47 1.34 -29.53 44.49
C ASP A 47 0.53 -29.26 45.77
N ASN A 48 -0.40 -30.16 46.09
CA ASN A 48 -0.78 -30.40 47.49
C ASN A 48 -1.33 -31.82 47.63
N GLY A 49 -0.70 -32.56 48.53
CA GLY A 49 -0.73 -34.01 48.56
C GLY A 49 -2.06 -34.64 49.00
N SER A 50 -2.27 -35.86 48.54
CA SER A 50 -2.59 -37.01 49.39
C SER A 50 -2.65 -38.30 48.55
N ARG A 51 -2.12 -39.38 49.12
CA ARG A 51 -1.96 -40.70 48.51
C ARG A 51 -3.30 -41.41 48.31
N ARG A 52 -3.53 -42.00 47.13
CA ARG A 52 -3.70 -43.46 46.89
C ARG A 52 -4.35 -43.78 45.54
N LEU A 53 -3.95 -44.96 45.04
CA LEU A 53 -4.51 -45.84 44.02
C LEU A 53 -4.29 -45.49 42.54
N ALA A 54 -3.67 -46.48 41.88
CA ALA A 54 -3.28 -46.51 40.49
C ALA A 54 -4.51 -46.54 39.57
N GLY A 55 -4.69 -45.46 38.82
CA GLY A 55 -5.49 -45.42 37.61
C GLY A 55 -4.68 -44.66 36.56
N ARG A 56 -4.39 -45.29 35.42
CA ARG A 56 -3.75 -44.62 34.29
C ARG A 56 -4.63 -43.44 33.88
N ARG A 57 -4.21 -42.20 34.18
CA ARG A 57 -4.88 -41.00 33.68
C ARG A 57 -4.78 -41.00 32.15
N PRO A 58 -5.85 -40.68 31.41
CA PRO A 58 -5.74 -40.45 29.98
C PRO A 58 -4.73 -39.32 29.73
N PRO A 59 -4.01 -39.34 28.60
CA PRO A 59 -3.08 -38.27 28.29
C PRO A 59 -3.81 -36.93 28.30
N VAL A 60 -3.25 -35.99 29.05
CA VAL A 60 -3.69 -34.59 29.06
C VAL A 60 -3.66 -34.14 27.60
N HIS A 61 -4.82 -33.86 27.01
CA HIS A 61 -4.88 -33.28 25.67
C HIS A 61 -4.20 -31.92 25.77
N LEU A 62 -2.97 -31.81 25.25
CA LEU A 62 -2.34 -30.54 24.96
C LEU A 62 -3.26 -29.86 23.93
N GLY A 63 -4.08 -28.93 24.38
CA GLY A 63 -4.85 -28.10 23.47
C GLY A 63 -3.88 -27.29 22.63
N MET A 64 -3.68 -27.68 21.37
CA MET A 64 -3.12 -26.80 20.36
C MET A 64 -4.10 -25.65 20.19
N GLN A 65 -3.82 -24.52 20.85
CA GLN A 65 -4.50 -23.28 20.54
C GLN A 65 -4.08 -22.90 19.11
N PRO A 66 -5.02 -22.67 18.18
CA PRO A 66 -4.68 -22.17 16.86
C PRO A 66 -3.91 -20.86 17.02
N ALA A 67 -2.84 -20.68 16.23
CA ALA A 67 -2.18 -19.39 16.17
C ALA A 67 -3.24 -18.31 15.86
N PRO A 68 -3.20 -17.15 16.52
CA PRO A 68 -4.16 -16.08 16.22
C PRO A 68 -4.16 -15.81 14.72
N SER A 69 -5.35 -15.75 14.11
CA SER A 69 -5.50 -15.43 12.70
C SER A 69 -4.88 -14.07 12.42
N ALA A 70 -4.09 -13.99 11.35
CA ALA A 70 -3.45 -12.73 10.97
C ALA A 70 -4.52 -11.67 10.71
N ARG A 71 -4.35 -10.49 11.29
CA ARG A 71 -5.28 -9.37 11.09
C ARG A 71 -5.12 -8.84 9.68
N VAL A 72 -6.23 -8.59 8.98
CA VAL A 72 -6.18 -8.19 7.57
C VAL A 72 -6.30 -6.68 7.42
N ILE A 73 -5.39 -6.08 6.65
CA ILE A 73 -5.52 -4.70 6.15
C ILE A 73 -5.71 -4.76 4.64
N HIS A 74 -6.78 -4.17 4.14
CA HIS A 74 -7.01 -4.02 2.71
C HIS A 74 -6.27 -2.79 2.19
N PHE A 75 -5.23 -3.00 1.38
CA PHE A 75 -4.49 -1.92 0.74
C PHE A 75 -5.07 -1.62 -0.63
N VAL A 76 -5.60 -0.42 -0.82
CA VAL A 76 -6.16 0.02 -2.10
C VAL A 76 -5.05 0.35 -3.08
N THR A 77 -4.67 -0.66 -3.86
CA THR A 77 -3.64 -0.55 -4.88
C THR A 77 -3.85 -1.58 -5.98
N GLY A 78 -3.57 -1.19 -7.23
CA GLY A 78 -3.34 -2.12 -8.34
C GLY A 78 -1.84 -2.32 -8.65
N ASN A 79 -0.96 -1.64 -7.92
CA ASN A 79 0.48 -1.65 -8.17
C ASN A 79 1.16 -2.69 -7.27
N ARG A 80 1.61 -3.80 -7.87
CA ARG A 80 2.29 -4.89 -7.17
C ARG A 80 3.56 -4.44 -6.44
N LYS A 81 4.33 -3.53 -7.04
CA LYS A 81 5.56 -3.00 -6.41
C LYS A 81 5.26 -2.21 -5.14
N LYS A 82 4.18 -1.42 -5.13
CA LYS A 82 3.71 -0.73 -3.91
C LYS A 82 3.33 -1.72 -2.81
N LEU A 83 2.62 -2.79 -3.18
CA LEU A 83 2.25 -3.84 -2.23
C LEU A 83 3.49 -4.52 -1.64
N GLU A 84 4.43 -4.94 -2.50
CA GLU A 84 5.69 -5.58 -2.08
C GLU A 84 6.48 -4.69 -1.10
N GLU A 85 6.59 -3.38 -1.37
CA GLU A 85 7.26 -2.43 -0.47
C GLU A 85 6.54 -2.29 0.88
N VAL A 86 5.21 -2.20 0.88
CA VAL A 86 4.39 -2.11 2.11
C VAL A 86 4.54 -3.37 2.95
N GLU A 87 4.44 -4.55 2.33
CA GLU A 87 4.59 -5.84 3.01
C GLU A 87 5.98 -5.98 3.64
N GLN A 88 7.03 -5.68 2.88
CA GLN A 88 8.41 -5.78 3.37
C GLN A 88 8.67 -4.88 4.59
N ILE A 89 8.15 -3.65 4.57
CA ILE A 89 8.36 -2.71 5.68
C ILE A 89 7.49 -3.09 6.88
N LEU A 90 6.21 -3.40 6.71
CA LEU A 90 5.34 -3.73 7.85
C LEU A 90 5.74 -5.06 8.52
N GLN A 91 6.38 -5.99 7.82
CA GLN A 91 6.91 -7.21 8.42
C GLN A 91 7.98 -6.95 9.49
N THR A 92 8.68 -5.80 9.47
CA THR A 92 9.70 -5.49 10.49
C THR A 92 9.09 -5.02 11.82
N TYR A 93 7.84 -4.54 11.82
CA TYR A 93 7.18 -3.96 12.99
C TYR A 93 6.24 -4.92 13.72
N THR A 94 5.82 -5.99 13.05
CA THR A 94 4.61 -6.72 13.44
C THR A 94 4.87 -7.97 14.29
N GLY A 95 6.13 -8.40 14.44
CA GLY A 95 6.52 -9.47 15.37
C GLY A 95 5.64 -10.72 15.27
N ASP A 96 5.11 -11.20 16.41
CA ASP A 96 4.13 -12.30 16.47
C ASP A 96 2.71 -11.89 16.02
N ASN A 97 2.39 -10.58 16.01
CA ASN A 97 1.12 -10.01 15.59
C ASN A 97 1.10 -9.79 14.08
N ARG A 98 0.98 -10.88 13.33
CA ARG A 98 1.04 -10.84 11.86
C ARG A 98 -0.13 -10.04 11.28
N TRP A 99 0.20 -8.94 10.61
CA TRP A 99 -0.70 -8.22 9.72
C TRP A 99 -0.57 -8.78 8.30
N SER A 100 -1.69 -9.15 7.70
CA SER A 100 -1.76 -9.53 6.29
C SER A 100 -2.27 -8.34 5.49
N VAL A 101 -1.41 -7.78 4.64
CA VAL A 101 -1.80 -6.72 3.71
C VAL A 101 -2.35 -7.36 2.45
N GLN A 102 -3.62 -7.12 2.15
CA GLN A 102 -4.28 -7.68 0.97
C GLN A 102 -4.58 -6.58 -0.05
N PRO A 103 -4.14 -6.73 -1.31
CA PRO A 103 -4.47 -5.74 -2.34
C PRO A 103 -5.97 -5.73 -2.61
N ARG A 104 -6.56 -4.55 -2.66
CA ARG A 104 -7.95 -4.30 -3.08
C ARG A 104 -7.97 -3.21 -4.16
N PRO A 105 -7.84 -3.57 -5.45
CA PRO A 105 -7.96 -2.59 -6.50
C PRO A 105 -9.39 -2.03 -6.51
N LEU A 106 -9.52 -0.73 -6.27
CA LEU A 106 -10.78 0.01 -6.33
C LEU A 106 -10.61 1.16 -7.32
N ASP A 107 -11.66 1.41 -8.10
CA ASP A 107 -11.77 2.62 -8.89
C ASP A 107 -12.36 3.71 -7.99
N LEU A 108 -11.51 4.64 -7.57
CA LEU A 108 -11.86 5.77 -6.70
C LEU A 108 -11.61 7.06 -7.47
N PRO A 109 -12.42 8.10 -7.25
CA PRO A 109 -12.14 9.40 -7.87
C PRO A 109 -10.81 9.95 -7.37
N GLU A 110 -10.18 10.80 -8.17
CA GLU A 110 -8.97 11.53 -7.78
C GLU A 110 -9.43 12.92 -7.30
N TRP A 111 -9.57 13.10 -5.99
CA TRP A 111 -10.02 14.36 -5.38
C TRP A 111 -8.99 15.49 -5.58
N GLN A 112 -9.47 16.72 -5.48
CA GLN A 112 -8.65 17.94 -5.50
C GLN A 112 -8.74 18.64 -4.15
N GLY A 113 -7.68 19.32 -3.75
CA GLY A 113 -7.61 20.02 -2.47
C GLY A 113 -6.25 19.84 -1.80
N GLU A 114 -6.21 20.06 -0.50
CA GLU A 114 -5.01 19.86 0.29
C GLU A 114 -4.65 18.37 0.41
N PRO A 115 -3.35 18.04 0.48
CA PRO A 115 -2.88 16.65 0.54
C PRO A 115 -3.57 15.75 1.56
N GLU A 116 -3.79 16.26 2.77
CA GLU A 116 -4.35 15.49 3.88
C GLU A 116 -5.85 15.26 3.69
N ASP A 117 -6.57 16.24 3.17
CA ASP A 117 -8.00 16.13 2.88
C ASP A 117 -8.27 15.13 1.76
N ILE A 118 -7.45 15.17 0.69
CA ILE A 118 -7.51 14.17 -0.39
C ILE A 118 -7.34 12.76 0.17
N ALA A 119 -6.31 12.54 1.00
CA ALA A 119 -6.05 11.22 1.58
C ALA A 119 -7.19 10.75 2.50
N ARG A 120 -7.79 11.65 3.29
CA ARG A 120 -8.96 11.35 4.14
C ARG A 120 -10.18 10.98 3.31
N GLU A 121 -10.53 11.76 2.30
CA GLU A 121 -11.68 11.49 1.44
C GLU A 121 -11.52 10.18 0.67
N LYS A 122 -10.32 9.93 0.15
CA LYS A 122 -9.98 8.65 -0.50
C LYS A 122 -10.13 7.47 0.45
N CYS A 123 -9.65 7.59 1.68
CA CYS A 123 -9.79 6.55 2.69
C CYS A 123 -11.26 6.33 3.08
N ARG A 124 -12.02 7.40 3.34
CA ARG A 124 -13.46 7.36 3.65
C ARG A 124 -14.26 6.65 2.55
N ALA A 125 -14.00 7.00 1.29
CA ALA A 125 -14.65 6.34 0.16
C ALA A 125 -14.29 4.86 0.07
N ALA A 126 -13.01 4.52 0.23
CA ALA A 126 -12.54 3.14 0.18
C ALA A 126 -13.14 2.28 1.29
N VAL A 127 -13.11 2.74 2.55
CA VAL A 127 -13.58 1.96 3.71
C VAL A 127 -15.09 1.71 3.68
N ARG A 128 -15.87 2.61 3.07
CA ARG A 128 -17.32 2.39 2.85
C ARG A 128 -17.60 1.23 1.90
N ILE A 129 -16.71 0.99 0.94
CA ILE A 129 -16.81 -0.10 -0.04
C ILE A 129 -16.32 -1.42 0.58
N THR A 130 -15.12 -1.40 1.21
CA THR A 130 -14.49 -2.60 1.76
C THR A 130 -15.16 -3.08 3.05
N ARG A 131 -15.70 -2.15 3.86
CA ARG A 131 -16.28 -2.40 5.20
C ARG A 131 -15.36 -3.18 6.14
N ALA A 132 -14.06 -2.93 6.03
CA ALA A 132 -13.00 -3.58 6.80
C ALA A 132 -11.78 -2.65 6.89
N PRO A 133 -10.78 -2.93 7.76
CA PRO A 133 -9.58 -2.10 7.88
C PRO A 133 -8.94 -1.82 6.52
N THR A 134 -8.90 -0.55 6.15
CA THR A 134 -8.57 -0.11 4.79
C THR A 134 -7.49 0.93 4.82
N LEU A 135 -6.45 0.66 4.04
CA LEU A 135 -5.30 1.50 3.84
C LEU A 135 -5.34 2.06 2.42
N VAL A 136 -5.20 3.37 2.27
CA VAL A 136 -4.96 4.03 0.98
C VAL A 136 -3.62 4.76 1.01
N GLU A 137 -3.05 5.01 -0.15
CA GLU A 137 -1.81 5.76 -0.31
C GLU A 137 -2.00 6.89 -1.33
N ASP A 138 -1.46 8.07 -1.03
CA ASP A 138 -1.20 9.15 -1.97
C ASP A 138 0.27 9.54 -1.98
N THR A 139 0.85 9.58 -3.18
CA THR A 139 2.26 9.90 -3.42
C THR A 139 2.34 11.22 -4.18
N GLN A 140 3.18 12.14 -3.71
CA GLN A 140 3.23 13.52 -4.17
C GLN A 140 4.67 13.97 -4.42
N LEU A 141 4.82 14.95 -5.31
CA LEU A 141 6.08 15.67 -5.51
C LEU A 141 5.78 17.16 -5.51
N CYS A 142 6.30 17.87 -4.52
CA CYS A 142 5.95 19.24 -4.23
C CYS A 142 7.13 20.16 -4.51
N PHE A 143 7.01 21.08 -5.47
CA PHE A 143 8.07 22.03 -5.80
C PHE A 143 7.92 23.30 -4.97
N ALA A 144 9.00 23.73 -4.30
CA ALA A 144 8.99 24.94 -3.49
C ALA A 144 8.62 26.19 -4.32
N ALA A 145 9.20 26.29 -5.52
CA ALA A 145 8.94 27.39 -6.45
C ALA A 145 7.47 27.52 -6.91
N TRP A 146 6.68 26.45 -6.82
CA TRP A 146 5.26 26.46 -7.20
C TRP A 146 4.33 26.39 -5.98
N GLY A 147 4.83 26.72 -4.78
CA GLY A 147 4.03 26.66 -3.55
C GLY A 147 3.55 25.24 -3.23
N GLY A 148 4.27 24.21 -3.66
CA GLY A 148 3.95 22.80 -3.41
C GLY A 148 3.29 22.05 -4.57
N LEU A 149 2.95 22.71 -5.68
CA LEU A 149 2.54 22.01 -6.90
C LEU A 149 3.73 21.29 -7.58
N PRO A 150 3.51 20.24 -8.41
CA PRO A 150 2.22 19.65 -8.75
C PRO A 150 1.58 18.86 -7.60
N GLY A 151 2.33 18.52 -6.54
CA GLY A 151 1.83 17.92 -5.32
C GLY A 151 1.00 16.65 -5.58
N PRO A 152 -0.27 16.58 -5.15
CA PRO A 152 -1.16 15.43 -5.42
C PRO A 152 -1.37 15.14 -6.91
N TYR A 153 -1.18 16.14 -7.77
CA TYR A 153 -1.45 16.03 -9.20
C TYR A 153 -0.26 15.47 -10.00
N VAL A 154 0.87 15.15 -9.36
CA VAL A 154 2.12 14.77 -10.04
C VAL A 154 1.94 13.62 -11.03
N LYS A 155 1.10 12.63 -10.74
CA LYS A 155 0.81 11.51 -11.66
C LYS A 155 0.26 12.02 -13.00
N HIS A 156 -0.66 13.00 -12.95
CA HIS A 156 -1.24 13.58 -14.15
C HIS A 156 -0.18 14.39 -14.92
N PHE A 157 0.57 15.25 -14.23
CA PHE A 157 1.65 16.01 -14.87
C PHE A 157 2.68 15.10 -15.56
N VAL A 158 3.19 14.08 -14.87
CA VAL A 158 4.13 13.12 -15.46
C VAL A 158 3.50 12.39 -16.66
N SER A 159 2.21 12.06 -16.61
CA SER A 159 1.54 11.40 -17.75
C SER A 159 1.45 12.27 -19.01
N GLN A 160 1.35 13.59 -18.84
CA GLN A 160 1.17 14.53 -19.95
C GLN A 160 2.50 15.04 -20.51
N VAL A 161 3.43 15.43 -19.63
CA VAL A 161 4.67 16.09 -20.04
C VAL A 161 5.93 15.25 -19.79
N GLY A 162 5.80 14.13 -19.08
CA GLY A 162 6.93 13.31 -18.64
C GLY A 162 7.77 13.99 -17.56
N ALA A 163 8.67 13.22 -16.94
CA ALA A 163 9.61 13.75 -15.95
C ALA A 163 10.49 14.87 -16.53
N ALA A 164 10.99 14.69 -17.76
CA ALA A 164 11.78 15.72 -18.44
C ALA A 164 10.97 17.01 -18.72
N GLY A 165 9.67 16.89 -19.01
CA GLY A 165 8.80 18.05 -19.19
C GLY A 165 8.59 18.83 -17.89
N LEU A 166 8.45 18.14 -16.75
CA LEU A 166 8.40 18.80 -15.44
C LEU A 166 9.65 19.64 -15.16
N VAL A 167 10.84 19.12 -15.50
CA VAL A 167 12.10 19.86 -15.37
C VAL A 167 12.08 21.12 -16.24
N ARG A 168 11.65 21.01 -17.51
CA ARG A 168 11.52 22.16 -18.41
C ARG A 168 10.57 23.23 -17.88
N MET A 169 9.43 22.83 -17.34
CA MET A 169 8.46 23.77 -16.77
C MET A 169 9.02 24.54 -15.56
N LEU A 170 9.98 23.96 -14.85
CA LEU A 170 10.66 24.60 -13.72
C LEU A 170 11.85 25.46 -14.12
N GLU A 171 12.32 25.46 -15.37
CA GLU A 171 13.59 26.08 -15.80
C GLU A 171 13.73 27.53 -15.34
N ALA A 172 12.67 28.34 -15.50
CA ALA A 172 12.66 29.77 -15.18
C ALA A 172 12.75 30.12 -13.67
N PHE A 173 12.65 29.13 -12.76
CA PHE A 173 12.69 29.35 -11.32
C PHE A 173 14.06 29.01 -10.76
N GLU A 174 14.74 29.92 -10.06
CA GLU A 174 16.04 29.60 -9.45
C GLU A 174 15.92 28.52 -8.36
N ASP A 175 14.84 28.54 -7.59
CA ASP A 175 14.59 27.56 -6.53
C ASP A 175 14.15 26.21 -7.10
N LYS A 176 15.03 25.21 -6.98
CA LYS A 176 14.76 23.83 -7.40
C LYS A 176 14.41 22.91 -6.23
N ARG A 177 14.24 23.41 -5.02
CA ARG A 177 13.88 22.58 -3.85
C ARG A 177 12.55 21.90 -4.08
N ALA A 178 12.48 20.64 -3.66
CA ALA A 178 11.29 19.83 -3.74
C ALA A 178 11.15 18.90 -2.53
N VAL A 179 9.92 18.49 -2.25
CA VAL A 179 9.62 17.48 -1.25
C VAL A 179 8.87 16.34 -1.91
N ALA A 180 9.42 15.14 -1.83
CA ALA A 180 8.66 13.92 -2.07
C ALA A 180 7.85 13.60 -0.82
N GLN A 181 6.53 13.41 -0.96
CA GLN A 181 5.63 13.15 0.17
C GLN A 181 4.80 11.89 -0.09
N CYS A 182 4.65 11.06 0.95
CA CYS A 182 3.75 9.92 0.97
C CYS A 182 2.79 10.11 2.15
N ILE A 183 1.50 9.99 1.88
CA ILE A 183 0.46 9.94 2.91
C ILE A 183 -0.20 8.56 2.82
N PHE A 184 -0.09 7.79 3.90
CA PHE A 184 -0.98 6.66 4.12
C PHE A 184 -2.15 7.10 4.97
N ALA A 185 -3.35 6.65 4.63
CA ALA A 185 -4.55 6.86 5.45
C ALA A 185 -5.19 5.52 5.77
N LEU A 186 -5.39 5.24 7.06
CA LEU A 186 -6.00 4.01 7.59
C LEU A 186 -7.34 4.33 8.25
N ALA A 187 -8.39 3.62 7.87
CA ALA A 187 -9.67 3.62 8.56
C ALA A 187 -10.10 2.18 8.85
N GLU A 188 -10.58 1.93 10.07
CA GLU A 188 -10.97 0.59 10.54
C GLU A 188 -12.40 0.24 10.14
N THR A 189 -13.27 1.23 10.17
CA THR A 189 -14.72 1.13 9.91
C THR A 189 -15.17 2.34 9.09
N PRO A 190 -16.36 2.27 8.45
CA PRO A 190 -16.90 3.40 7.67
C PRO A 190 -17.09 4.71 8.43
N ASP A 191 -17.27 4.64 9.75
CA ASP A 191 -17.53 5.78 10.63
C ASP A 191 -16.26 6.25 11.37
N ALA A 192 -15.16 5.50 11.28
CA ALA A 192 -13.89 5.88 11.88
C ALA A 192 -13.25 7.04 11.11
N GLU A 193 -12.72 8.03 11.84
CA GLU A 193 -11.93 9.09 11.23
C GLU A 193 -10.59 8.51 10.70
N PRO A 194 -10.24 8.71 9.41
CA PRO A 194 -9.00 8.19 8.89
C PRO A 194 -7.78 8.73 9.64
N ARG A 195 -6.90 7.82 10.06
CA ARG A 195 -5.60 8.18 10.64
C ARG A 195 -4.57 8.34 9.53
N LEU A 196 -3.87 9.47 9.52
CA LEU A 196 -2.84 9.77 8.53
C LEU A 196 -1.44 9.43 9.06
N PHE A 197 -0.59 8.93 8.16
CA PHE A 197 0.83 8.68 8.39
C PHE A 197 1.59 9.33 7.25
N ILE A 198 2.46 10.28 7.58
CA ILE A 198 3.01 11.21 6.59
C ILE A 198 4.53 11.16 6.59
N GLY A 199 5.09 10.66 5.49
CA GLY A 199 6.53 10.63 5.27
C GLY A 199 6.94 11.65 4.22
N ARG A 200 8.02 12.37 4.47
CA ARG A 200 8.56 13.40 3.57
C ARG A 200 10.05 13.19 3.37
N THR A 201 10.54 13.41 2.17
CA THR A 201 11.98 13.50 1.86
C THR A 201 12.23 14.82 1.16
N ALA A 202 13.09 15.66 1.74
CA ALA A 202 13.55 16.89 1.11
C ALA A 202 14.61 16.56 0.04
N GLY A 203 14.65 17.39 -1.00
CA GLY A 203 15.50 17.18 -2.15
C GLY A 203 15.39 18.33 -3.14
N HIS A 204 15.90 18.07 -4.34
CA HIS A 204 15.93 19.02 -5.44
C HIS A 204 15.46 18.37 -6.74
N VAL A 205 14.84 19.18 -7.60
CA VAL A 205 14.58 18.81 -8.99
C VAL A 205 15.85 19.00 -9.80
N VAL A 206 16.27 17.95 -10.49
CA VAL A 206 17.48 17.94 -11.32
C VAL A 206 17.17 17.44 -12.73
N ALA A 207 18.13 17.63 -13.65
CA ALA A 207 18.06 17.01 -14.97
C ALA A 207 17.88 15.47 -14.84
N PRO A 208 17.06 14.83 -15.69
CA PRO A 208 16.75 13.41 -15.55
C PRO A 208 18.00 12.53 -15.60
N ARG A 209 18.17 11.65 -14.61
CA ARG A 209 19.24 10.62 -14.57
C ARG A 209 18.70 9.29 -14.07
N GLY A 210 19.31 8.20 -14.52
CA GLY A 210 18.87 6.83 -14.22
C GLY A 210 17.69 6.37 -15.08
N HIS A 211 17.32 5.10 -14.95
CA HIS A 211 16.20 4.51 -15.67
C HIS A 211 15.11 4.08 -14.70
N SER A 212 13.95 4.73 -14.79
CA SER A 212 12.72 4.26 -14.16
C SER A 212 11.67 4.11 -15.24
N GLY A 213 11.03 2.94 -15.35
CA GLY A 213 9.99 2.73 -16.36
C GLY A 213 8.80 3.69 -16.25
N PHE A 214 8.54 4.27 -15.07
CA PHE A 214 7.44 5.21 -14.84
C PHE A 214 7.72 6.15 -13.65
N GLY A 215 7.14 7.35 -13.67
CA GLY A 215 7.13 8.29 -12.55
C GLY A 215 8.12 9.44 -12.69
N TRP A 216 8.50 10.01 -11.55
CA TRP A 216 9.35 11.20 -11.43
C TRP A 216 10.68 10.92 -10.70
N ASP A 217 10.95 9.66 -10.37
CA ASP A 217 12.21 9.22 -9.74
C ASP A 217 13.48 9.76 -10.45
N PRO A 218 13.56 9.88 -11.79
CA PRO A 218 14.77 10.34 -12.46
C PRO A 218 15.11 11.81 -12.22
N ILE A 219 14.16 12.61 -11.75
CA ILE A 219 14.32 14.06 -11.61
C ILE A 219 14.41 14.50 -10.15
N PHE A 220 14.27 13.57 -9.19
CA PHE A 220 14.33 13.89 -7.77
C PHE A 220 15.65 13.42 -7.17
N LEU A 221 16.45 14.38 -6.69
CA LEU A 221 17.68 14.17 -5.94
C LEU A 221 17.44 14.48 -4.46
N PRO A 222 17.39 13.47 -3.56
CA PRO A 222 17.30 13.72 -2.12
C PRO A 222 18.51 14.52 -1.62
N ASP A 223 18.32 15.38 -0.62
CA ASP A 223 19.39 16.25 -0.10
C ASP A 223 20.60 15.46 0.43
N ASP A 224 20.34 14.33 1.09
CA ASP A 224 21.37 13.47 1.70
C ASP A 224 21.87 12.36 0.76
N ALA A 225 21.71 12.52 -0.56
CA ALA A 225 22.08 11.50 -1.54
C ALA A 225 22.88 12.06 -2.72
N ALA A 226 23.76 11.23 -3.29
CA ALA A 226 24.57 11.59 -4.46
C ALA A 226 23.86 11.34 -5.81
N CYS A 227 22.76 10.59 -5.82
CA CYS A 227 22.10 10.12 -7.02
C CYS A 227 20.57 10.27 -6.94
N THR A 228 19.90 10.30 -8.09
CA THR A 228 18.44 10.41 -8.13
C THR A 228 17.78 9.13 -7.64
N TYR A 229 16.50 9.16 -7.30
CA TYR A 229 15.78 7.94 -6.94
C TYR A 229 15.81 6.86 -8.04
N ALA A 230 15.90 7.24 -9.32
CA ALA A 230 15.98 6.26 -10.41
C ALA A 230 17.38 5.65 -10.57
N GLU A 231 18.42 6.28 -10.02
CA GLU A 231 19.78 5.74 -9.96
C GLU A 231 19.99 4.86 -8.71
N MET A 232 19.09 4.93 -7.72
CA MET A 232 19.15 4.10 -6.52
C MET A 232 18.63 2.69 -6.78
N GLY A 233 19.34 1.69 -6.25
CA GLY A 233 18.78 0.36 -6.06
C GLY A 233 17.59 0.38 -5.09
N ALA A 234 16.66 -0.58 -5.22
CA ALA A 234 15.43 -0.62 -4.43
C ALA A 234 15.69 -0.54 -2.92
N ALA A 235 16.68 -1.29 -2.41
CA ALA A 235 17.04 -1.28 -1.00
C ALA A 235 17.53 0.11 -0.51
N ALA A 236 18.38 0.78 -1.28
CA ALA A 236 18.90 2.10 -0.94
C ALA A 236 17.79 3.16 -0.94
N LYS A 237 16.92 3.14 -1.96
CA LYS A 237 15.75 4.02 -2.00
C LYS A 237 14.83 3.77 -0.79
N ASN A 238 14.52 2.50 -0.52
CA ASN A 238 13.64 2.11 0.59
C ASN A 238 14.19 2.49 1.96
N ALA A 239 15.50 2.71 2.12
CA ALA A 239 16.06 3.15 3.39
C ALA A 239 15.75 4.62 3.72
N ILE A 240 15.61 5.49 2.70
CA ILE A 240 15.50 6.94 2.90
C ILE A 240 14.18 7.55 2.40
N SER A 241 13.38 6.78 1.66
CA SER A 241 12.21 7.31 0.96
C SER A 241 11.11 7.82 1.87
N HIS A 242 10.40 8.83 1.37
CA HIS A 242 9.13 9.33 1.89
C HIS A 242 8.12 8.21 2.20
N ARG A 243 8.00 7.19 1.33
CA ARG A 243 7.13 6.03 1.59
C ARG A 243 7.58 5.23 2.82
N ARG A 244 8.88 4.97 2.95
CA ARG A 244 9.44 4.29 4.13
C ARG A 244 9.12 5.05 5.42
N ARG A 245 9.38 6.36 5.43
CA ARG A 245 9.12 7.24 6.58
C ARG A 245 7.65 7.24 6.99
N ALA A 246 6.72 7.13 6.04
CA ALA A 246 5.29 7.02 6.30
C ALA A 246 4.91 5.63 6.85
N LEU A 247 5.51 4.58 6.29
CA LEU A 247 5.28 3.20 6.73
C LEU A 247 5.88 2.89 8.10
N ASP A 248 6.96 3.54 8.49
CA ASP A 248 7.54 3.42 9.83
C ASP A 248 6.54 3.91 10.88
N GLN A 249 5.90 5.07 10.64
CA GLN A 249 4.82 5.58 11.52
C GLN A 249 3.61 4.63 11.56
N LEU A 250 3.20 4.10 10.41
CA LEU A 250 2.11 3.10 10.35
C LEU A 250 2.50 1.83 11.12
N GLY A 251 3.71 1.32 10.94
CA GLY A 251 4.22 0.12 11.59
C GLY A 251 4.26 0.27 13.11
N GLU A 252 4.77 1.40 13.61
CA GLU A 252 4.75 1.75 15.03
C GLU A 252 3.32 1.81 15.59
N TYR A 253 2.40 2.43 14.86
CA TYR A 253 0.99 2.49 15.24
C TYR A 253 0.37 1.10 15.34
N LEU A 254 0.57 0.26 14.33
CA LEU A 254 0.03 -1.11 14.29
C LEU A 254 0.62 -1.98 15.40
N ALA A 255 1.90 -1.81 15.73
CA ALA A 255 2.55 -2.53 16.83
C ALA A 255 1.92 -2.16 18.19
N GLN A 256 1.63 -0.87 18.42
CA GLN A 256 1.03 -0.37 19.67
C GLN A 256 -0.46 -0.72 19.81
N HIS A 257 -1.20 -0.82 18.70
CA HIS A 257 -2.66 -0.99 18.70
C HIS A 257 -3.10 -2.40 18.29
N ALA A 258 -2.16 -3.36 18.25
CA ALA A 258 -2.40 -4.75 17.85
C ALA A 258 -3.40 -5.53 18.72
N ALA A 259 -3.89 -4.98 19.85
CA ALA A 259 -4.97 -5.58 20.64
C ALA A 259 -6.35 -4.99 20.31
N GLN A 260 -6.41 -3.74 19.83
CA GLN A 260 -7.64 -2.95 19.72
C GLN A 260 -8.31 -3.04 18.34
N LEU A 261 -7.51 -3.32 17.30
CA LEU A 261 -8.02 -3.44 15.94
C LEU A 261 -8.83 -4.76 15.76
N PRO A 262 -9.82 -4.84 14.87
CA PRO A 262 -10.54 -6.08 14.62
C PRO A 262 -9.61 -7.19 14.08
N GLN A 263 -9.94 -8.45 14.37
CA GLN A 263 -9.30 -9.63 13.77
C GLN A 263 -9.90 -9.94 12.40
#